data_AF-X1RMP2-F1
#
_entry.id   AF-X1RMP2-F1
#
_cell.length_a   1.000
_cell.length_b   1.000
_cell.length_c   1.000
_cell.angle_alpha   90.00
_cell.angle_beta   90.00
_cell.angle_gamma   90.00
#
_symmetry.space_group_name_H-M   'P 1'
#
loop_
_entity.id
_entity.type
_entity.pdbx_description
1 polymer ?
#
loop_
_entity_poly.entity_id
_entity_poly.type
_entity_poly.pdbx_seq_one_letter_code
_entity_poly.pdbx_strand_id
1 'polypeptide(L)'
;MPFIEAGDKANLVTCYSVNDDSRVTYGKNRYLAQTFTIDASTHVWRFPVKLWTRQGGKFYHAALAMTDAYGYPTIHIIKTTTASPFGEAFRDPGKWWRFDFSGMPLLPPGRYALILSVPDAADWTTFYWRCDETAPTFHEGRAFLSHDAGATWELLPGIDFMFMVYGWAPPPAAPPAPAISNWAIMKIEQYQLMDGYKIVATTDSLCHLWLRWTNVKPQIHKEAVLRRGIMMHADLRFCFVAYHENEQIEPEDTLVHTFYKRNWPVCETRWFVFVGSRAAKTQPSSSAVMEKHFAGIGWTMLFEEPWTRTIVGPPGYDKLVEEPWAS
;
A
#
# COMPACT_ATOMS: atom_id res chain seq x y z
N MET A 1 -0.78 35.21 26.38
CA MET A 1 -0.13 34.01 25.78
C MET A 1 0.83 34.47 24.70
N PRO A 2 2.15 34.33 24.83
CA PRO A 2 3.01 34.36 23.66
C PRO A 2 3.00 32.97 23.01
N PHE A 3 2.39 32.95 21.84
CA PHE A 3 2.39 31.88 20.85
C PHE A 3 3.82 31.56 20.37
N ILE A 4 4.12 30.28 20.15
CA ILE A 4 5.12 29.86 19.16
C ILE A 4 4.33 29.32 17.97
N GLU A 5 4.38 30.08 16.89
CA GLU A 5 3.71 29.84 15.62
C GLU A 5 4.60 28.98 14.71
N ALA A 6 3.97 28.02 14.03
CA ALA A 6 4.50 27.25 12.89
C ALA A 6 5.69 26.29 13.13
N GLY A 7 5.37 25.04 13.47
CA GLY A 7 6.28 23.89 13.25
C GLY A 7 5.93 22.65 14.07
N ASP A 8 5.79 22.83 15.38
CA ASP A 8 5.74 21.71 16.33
C ASP A 8 4.32 21.28 16.76
N LYS A 9 3.24 21.91 16.26
CA LYS A 9 1.85 21.52 16.61
C LYS A 9 1.21 20.50 15.66
N ALA A 10 1.84 20.21 14.52
CA ALA A 10 1.39 19.07 13.73
C ALA A 10 1.55 17.82 14.59
N ASN A 11 0.47 17.05 14.76
CA ASN A 11 0.44 15.81 15.55
C ASN A 11 0.39 16.00 17.08
N LEU A 12 -0.06 17.14 17.62
CA LEU A 12 -0.41 17.24 19.04
C LEU A 12 -1.75 16.53 19.29
N VAL A 13 -1.76 15.55 20.20
CA VAL A 13 -2.96 14.77 20.56
C VAL A 13 -3.66 15.41 21.75
N THR A 14 -2.95 15.58 22.86
CA THR A 14 -3.47 16.23 24.08
C THR A 14 -2.32 16.83 24.88
N CYS A 15 -2.60 17.82 25.71
CA CYS A 15 -1.60 18.46 26.57
C CYS A 15 -2.20 19.18 27.77
N TYR A 16 -1.38 19.33 28.80
CA TYR A 16 -1.62 20.26 29.89
C TYR A 16 -0.34 21.07 30.18
N SER A 17 -0.44 22.40 30.06
CA SER A 17 0.71 23.31 30.19
C SER A 17 0.36 24.68 30.76
N VAL A 18 -0.78 24.80 31.44
CA VAL A 18 -1.26 26.05 32.06
C VAL A 18 -1.07 25.97 33.57
N ASN A 19 -0.96 27.12 34.24
CA ASN A 19 -0.86 27.22 35.71
C ASN A 19 0.24 26.34 36.33
N ASP A 20 1.42 26.33 35.72
CA ASP A 20 2.60 25.65 36.27
C ASP A 20 3.12 26.35 37.54
N ASP A 21 2.57 26.00 38.70
CA ASP A 21 2.79 26.68 39.98
C ASP A 21 3.40 25.79 41.06
N SER A 22 3.32 24.46 40.94
CA SER A 22 3.79 23.52 41.95
C SER A 22 4.56 22.34 41.35
N ARG A 23 4.87 21.34 42.18
CA ARG A 23 5.64 20.15 41.83
C ARG A 23 5.39 19.00 42.80
N VAL A 24 5.47 17.78 42.29
CA VAL A 24 5.47 16.55 43.12
C VAL A 24 6.81 15.84 42.98
N THR A 25 7.33 15.33 44.09
CA THR A 25 8.58 14.57 44.12
C THR A 25 8.40 13.11 43.74
N TYR A 26 9.41 12.55 43.08
CA TYR A 26 9.47 11.15 42.69
C TYR A 26 10.91 10.65 42.62
N GLY A 27 11.10 9.34 42.47
CA GLY A 27 12.42 8.73 42.36
C GLY A 27 12.39 7.26 42.75
N LYS A 28 13.28 6.84 43.65
CA LYS A 28 13.40 5.44 44.06
C LYS A 28 12.09 4.94 44.68
N ASN A 29 11.49 3.92 44.09
CA ASN A 29 10.21 3.30 44.46
C ASN A 29 8.98 4.24 44.46
N ARG A 30 9.16 5.54 44.20
CA ARG A 30 8.07 6.51 44.16
C ARG A 30 7.81 6.94 42.73
N TYR A 31 6.73 6.47 42.13
CA TYR A 31 6.40 6.73 40.72
C TYR A 31 5.22 7.70 40.63
N LEU A 32 5.21 8.51 39.59
CA LEU A 32 4.11 9.43 39.29
C LEU A 32 3.45 9.02 37.99
N ALA A 33 2.16 9.23 37.88
CA ALA A 33 1.45 9.05 36.62
C ALA A 33 0.47 10.18 36.34
N GLN A 34 0.34 10.53 35.07
CA GLN A 34 -0.74 11.37 34.55
C GLN A 34 -1.53 10.54 33.55
N THR A 35 -2.84 10.41 33.76
CA THR A 35 -3.69 9.77 32.75
C THR A 35 -4.19 10.79 31.73
N PHE A 36 -4.52 10.30 30.55
CA PHE A 36 -5.10 11.06 29.46
C PHE A 36 -5.99 10.14 28.61
N THR A 37 -6.85 10.74 27.79
CA THR A 37 -7.78 10.00 26.93
C THR A 37 -7.38 10.16 25.46
N ILE A 38 -7.64 9.12 24.66
CA ILE A 38 -7.52 9.11 23.21
C ILE A 38 -8.90 8.78 22.64
N ASP A 39 -9.42 9.63 21.77
CA ASP A 39 -10.78 9.47 21.19
C ASP A 39 -10.81 8.61 19.92
N ALA A 40 -9.68 8.52 19.22
CA ALA A 40 -9.54 7.80 17.95
C ALA A 40 -8.22 7.02 17.92
N SER A 41 -8.16 5.89 17.21
CA SER A 41 -6.93 5.12 17.08
C SER A 41 -5.77 6.02 16.65
N THR A 42 -4.68 6.05 17.42
CA THR A 42 -3.60 7.02 17.25
C THR A 42 -2.24 6.35 17.45
N HIS A 43 -1.34 6.50 16.49
CA HIS A 43 0.08 6.19 16.68
C HIS A 43 0.69 7.25 17.58
N VAL A 44 1.24 6.85 18.72
CA VAL A 44 1.86 7.77 19.66
C VAL A 44 3.38 7.59 19.63
N TRP A 45 4.11 8.70 19.59
CA TRP A 45 5.56 8.66 19.39
C TRP A 45 6.37 9.49 20.38
N ARG A 46 5.77 10.52 21.01
CA ARG A 46 6.51 11.43 21.88
C ARG A 46 5.65 11.96 23.02
N PHE A 47 6.26 12.06 24.19
CA PHE A 47 5.68 12.66 25.39
C PHE A 47 6.64 13.64 26.06
N PRO A 48 6.46 14.95 25.82
CA PRO A 48 7.14 15.96 26.61
C PRO A 48 6.52 16.13 27.99
N VAL A 49 7.35 16.27 29.02
CA VAL A 49 6.95 16.55 30.41
C VAL A 49 7.86 17.60 31.01
N LYS A 50 7.37 18.44 31.92
CA LYS A 50 8.19 19.51 32.52
C LYS A 50 8.81 19.06 33.84
N LEU A 51 10.13 18.94 33.86
CA LEU A 51 10.89 18.32 34.96
C LEU A 51 12.05 19.19 35.44
N TRP A 52 12.45 18.99 36.69
CA TRP A 52 13.74 19.40 37.23
C TRP A 52 14.21 18.45 38.35
N THR A 53 15.49 18.57 38.75
CA THR A 53 16.13 17.69 39.74
C THR A 53 17.07 18.47 40.66
N ARG A 54 17.37 17.95 41.85
CA ARG A 54 18.36 18.52 42.78
C ARG A 54 19.75 17.92 42.67
N GLN A 55 19.87 16.63 42.36
CA GLN A 55 21.15 15.91 42.38
C GLN A 55 21.51 15.23 41.04
N GLY A 56 20.58 15.18 40.08
CA GLY A 56 20.81 14.79 38.68
C GLY A 56 21.55 13.47 38.44
N GLY A 57 22.02 13.28 37.20
CA GLY A 57 22.93 12.19 36.83
C GLY A 57 22.31 10.79 36.79
N LYS A 58 20.97 10.68 36.76
CA LYS A 58 20.25 9.41 36.65
C LYS A 58 19.35 9.40 35.42
N PHE A 59 19.18 8.24 34.81
CA PHE A 59 18.27 8.11 33.67
C PHE A 59 16.82 8.28 34.14
N TYR A 60 16.06 9.08 33.40
CA TYR A 60 14.63 9.18 33.57
C TYR A 60 13.97 8.03 32.82
N HIS A 61 13.01 7.36 33.45
CA HIS A 61 12.23 6.31 32.84
C HIS A 61 10.80 6.81 32.64
N ALA A 62 10.31 6.67 31.41
CA ALA A 62 8.91 6.90 31.08
C ALA A 62 8.29 5.60 30.58
N ALA A 63 7.08 5.32 31.03
CA ALA A 63 6.29 4.20 30.57
C ALA A 63 4.89 4.67 30.16
N LEU A 64 4.37 4.04 29.12
CA LEU A 64 2.99 4.17 28.67
C LEU A 64 2.25 2.89 29.07
N ALA A 65 1.16 3.02 29.82
CA ALA A 65 0.41 1.89 30.36
C ALA A 65 -1.09 2.00 30.07
N MET A 66 -1.77 0.85 30.07
CA MET A 66 -3.24 0.78 30.11
C MET A 66 -3.74 1.25 31.48
N THR A 67 -4.97 1.74 31.53
CA THR A 67 -5.69 2.02 32.79
C THR A 67 -6.82 1.02 33.03
N ASP A 68 -7.21 0.85 34.29
CA ASP A 68 -8.39 0.07 34.65
C ASP A 68 -9.70 0.88 34.46
N ALA A 69 -10.83 0.29 34.82
CA ALA A 69 -12.14 0.93 34.71
C ALA A 69 -12.28 2.22 35.57
N TYR A 70 -11.47 2.37 36.62
CA TYR A 70 -11.46 3.53 37.50
C TYR A 70 -10.41 4.57 37.09
N GLY A 71 -9.57 4.25 36.09
CA GLY A 71 -8.51 5.08 35.57
C GLY A 71 -7.16 4.90 36.27
N TYR A 72 -6.98 3.90 37.15
CA TYR A 72 -5.68 3.64 37.74
C TYR A 72 -4.74 3.02 36.70
N PRO A 73 -3.44 3.40 36.67
CA PRO A 73 -2.46 2.70 35.85
C PRO A 73 -2.39 1.22 36.21
N THR A 74 -2.31 0.36 35.21
CA THR A 74 -2.19 -1.10 35.39
C THR A 74 -0.75 -1.58 35.18
N ILE A 75 -0.47 -2.82 35.56
CA ILE A 75 0.82 -3.48 35.30
C ILE A 75 1.07 -3.78 33.81
N HIS A 76 0.07 -3.59 32.95
CA HIS A 76 0.18 -3.82 31.51
C HIS A 76 0.82 -2.61 30.82
N ILE A 77 2.15 -2.62 30.83
CA ILE A 77 2.97 -1.61 30.14
C ILE A 77 2.95 -1.86 28.63
N ILE A 78 2.51 -0.86 27.88
CA ILE A 78 2.46 -0.86 26.41
C ILE A 78 3.85 -0.59 25.85
N LYS A 79 4.53 0.42 26.41
CA LYS A 79 5.86 0.83 25.94
C LYS A 79 6.65 1.52 27.05
N THR A 80 7.96 1.34 27.02
CA THR A 80 8.90 2.06 27.89
C THR A 80 9.95 2.80 27.05
N THR A 81 10.52 3.85 27.63
CA THR A 81 11.67 4.56 27.07
C THR A 81 12.44 5.23 28.20
N THR A 82 13.66 5.66 27.91
CA THR A 82 14.53 6.34 28.87
C THR A 82 15.08 7.62 28.26
N ALA A 83 15.25 8.66 29.09
CA ALA A 83 15.94 9.87 28.68
C ALA A 83 17.23 10.03 29.50
N SER A 84 18.34 10.28 28.79
CA SER A 84 19.66 10.52 29.37
C SER A 84 19.66 11.80 30.19
N PRO A 85 20.26 11.85 31.40
CA PRO A 85 20.33 13.05 32.26
C PRO A 85 21.12 14.24 31.67
N PHE A 86 21.58 14.16 30.43
CA PHE A 86 22.32 15.25 29.82
C PHE A 86 21.46 16.51 29.68
N GLY A 87 21.96 17.63 30.21
CA GLY A 87 21.30 18.94 30.16
C GLY A 87 20.17 19.14 31.17
N GLU A 88 20.07 18.33 32.22
CA GLU A 88 19.11 18.50 33.32
C GLU A 88 18.94 19.94 33.81
N ALA A 89 17.69 20.28 34.16
CA ALA A 89 17.41 21.51 34.87
C ALA A 89 17.56 21.27 36.37
N PHE A 90 18.43 22.05 37.02
CA PHE A 90 18.71 21.93 38.46
C PHE A 90 17.92 22.92 39.32
N ARG A 91 16.99 23.66 38.71
CA ARG A 91 16.22 24.72 39.36
C ARG A 91 14.79 24.75 38.83
N ASP A 92 13.92 25.25 39.70
CA ASP A 92 12.55 25.61 39.37
C ASP A 92 12.51 26.75 38.33
N PRO A 93 11.56 26.75 37.36
CA PRO A 93 10.44 25.83 37.17
C PRO A 93 10.79 24.60 36.31
N GLY A 94 12.08 24.32 36.09
CA GLY A 94 12.52 23.21 35.25
C GLY A 94 12.42 23.45 33.76
N LYS A 95 12.54 22.37 32.98
CA LYS A 95 12.49 22.39 31.51
C LYS A 95 11.61 21.28 30.96
N TRP A 96 11.11 21.47 29.74
CA TRP A 96 10.43 20.41 29.00
C TRP A 96 11.44 19.35 28.56
N TRP A 97 11.20 18.11 29.01
CA TRP A 97 11.96 16.91 28.71
C TRP A 97 11.18 16.04 27.75
N ARG A 98 11.85 15.54 26.73
CA ARG A 98 11.22 14.73 25.70
C ARG A 98 11.52 13.26 25.90
N PHE A 99 10.47 12.45 25.86
CA PHE A 99 10.55 11.00 25.81
C PHE A 99 10.00 10.54 24.47
N ASP A 100 10.84 9.92 23.65
CA ASP A 100 10.45 9.38 22.34
C ASP A 100 10.31 7.84 22.46
N PHE A 101 9.20 7.29 21.97
CA PHE A 101 8.92 5.86 21.99
C PHE A 101 9.32 5.19 20.68
N SER A 102 10.17 4.17 20.76
CA SER A 102 10.54 3.38 19.58
C SER A 102 9.33 2.60 19.03
N GLY A 103 9.21 2.50 17.71
CA GLY A 103 8.15 1.71 17.06
C GLY A 103 6.74 2.31 17.11
N MET A 104 6.56 3.47 17.74
CA MET A 104 5.36 4.32 17.62
C MET A 104 4.04 3.53 17.82
N PRO A 105 3.76 3.01 19.04
CA PRO A 105 2.62 2.13 19.27
C PRO A 105 1.29 2.74 18.80
N LEU A 106 0.48 1.93 18.12
CA LEU A 106 -0.91 2.27 17.79
C LEU A 106 -1.79 2.03 19.01
N LEU A 107 -2.39 3.09 19.52
CA LEU A 107 -3.30 3.03 20.67
C LEU A 107 -4.74 3.13 20.17
N PRO A 108 -5.62 2.16 20.47
CA PRO A 108 -7.06 2.32 20.21
C PRO A 108 -7.67 3.42 21.10
N PRO A 109 -8.91 3.87 20.84
CA PRO A 109 -9.61 4.78 21.73
C PRO A 109 -9.66 4.23 23.16
N GLY A 110 -9.37 5.07 24.14
CA GLY A 110 -9.30 4.65 25.54
C GLY A 110 -8.52 5.59 26.43
N ARG A 111 -8.40 5.22 27.71
CA ARG A 111 -7.64 5.97 28.72
C ARG A 111 -6.31 5.28 28.99
N TYR A 112 -5.24 6.08 28.98
CA TYR A 112 -3.87 5.62 29.14
C TYR A 112 -3.17 6.41 30.25
N ALA A 113 -2.11 5.84 30.80
CA ALA A 113 -1.27 6.48 31.81
C ALA A 113 0.14 6.71 31.27
N LEU A 114 0.64 7.94 31.43
CA LEU A 114 2.07 8.24 31.32
C LEU A 114 2.67 8.15 32.72
N ILE A 115 3.56 7.19 32.93
CA ILE A 115 4.24 6.93 34.20
C ILE A 115 5.68 7.43 34.12
N LEU A 116 6.13 8.18 35.13
CA LEU A 116 7.52 8.60 35.30
C LEU A 116 8.16 7.97 36.53
N SER A 117 9.42 7.57 36.38
CA SER A 117 10.22 6.96 37.45
C SER A 117 11.71 7.22 37.28
N VAL A 118 12.46 7.09 38.39
CA VAL A 118 13.94 7.06 38.40
C VAL A 118 14.37 5.96 39.38
N PRO A 119 14.31 4.67 38.97
CA PRO A 119 14.57 3.54 39.87
C PRO A 119 15.99 3.54 40.45
N ASP A 120 16.97 4.07 39.70
CA ASP A 120 18.38 4.14 40.10
C ASP A 120 18.71 5.36 40.99
N ALA A 121 17.71 6.16 41.36
CA ALA A 121 17.89 7.23 42.33
C ALA A 121 18.25 6.68 43.71
N ALA A 122 18.93 7.47 44.53
CA ALA A 122 19.19 7.11 45.93
C ALA A 122 17.91 7.19 46.78
N ASP A 123 17.05 8.17 46.48
CA ASP A 123 15.81 8.48 47.18
C ASP A 123 14.72 8.98 46.21
N TRP A 124 13.56 9.32 46.75
CA TRP A 124 12.41 9.87 46.01
C TRP A 124 12.26 11.39 46.13
N THR A 125 13.17 12.08 46.79
CA THR A 125 13.08 13.52 47.12
C THR A 125 13.83 14.42 46.12
N THR A 126 14.50 13.80 45.16
CA THR A 126 15.48 14.46 44.31
C THR A 126 14.91 14.91 42.96
N PHE A 127 13.90 14.22 42.42
CA PHE A 127 13.32 14.51 41.10
C PHE A 127 11.92 15.09 41.24
N TYR A 128 11.58 16.04 40.38
CA TYR A 128 10.36 16.83 40.47
C TYR A 128 9.64 16.85 39.13
N TRP A 129 8.36 16.45 39.12
CA TRP A 129 7.46 16.71 38.00
C TRP A 129 6.64 17.94 38.34
N ARG A 130 6.73 18.96 37.48
CA ARG A 130 5.93 20.18 37.61
C ARG A 130 4.45 19.88 37.43
N CYS A 131 3.62 20.57 38.21
CA CYS A 131 2.18 20.42 38.18
C CYS A 131 1.47 21.74 38.48
N ASP A 132 0.18 21.75 38.22
CA ASP A 132 -0.77 22.73 38.71
C ASP A 132 -1.45 22.14 39.95
N GLU A 133 -1.30 22.82 41.09
CA GLU A 133 -1.91 22.43 42.36
C GLU A 133 -3.01 23.41 42.79
N THR A 134 -3.04 24.64 42.25
CA THR A 134 -3.98 25.66 42.71
C THR A 134 -5.27 25.71 41.90
N ALA A 135 -5.20 25.43 40.60
CA ALA A 135 -6.34 25.53 39.70
C ALA A 135 -6.29 24.51 38.54
N PRO A 136 -6.16 23.19 38.85
CA PRO A 136 -6.12 22.12 37.86
C PRO A 136 -7.39 22.09 37.00
N THR A 137 -7.22 22.07 35.68
CA THR A 137 -8.33 22.11 34.69
C THR A 137 -8.26 20.99 33.66
N PHE A 138 -7.38 20.00 33.81
CA PHE A 138 -7.28 18.90 32.86
C PHE A 138 -8.34 17.82 33.12
N HIS A 139 -9.51 18.00 32.52
CA HIS A 139 -10.67 17.13 32.76
C HIS A 139 -10.57 15.70 32.20
N GLU A 140 -9.67 15.46 31.24
CA GLU A 140 -9.53 14.17 30.55
C GLU A 140 -8.64 13.17 31.29
N GLY A 141 -8.09 13.57 32.44
CA GLY A 141 -7.07 12.84 33.16
C GLY A 141 -7.13 13.02 34.67
N ARG A 142 -6.25 12.29 35.35
CA ARG A 142 -6.02 12.34 36.80
C ARG A 142 -4.54 12.09 37.08
N ALA A 143 -4.03 12.74 38.11
CA ALA A 143 -2.70 12.48 38.65
C ALA A 143 -2.72 11.33 39.67
N PHE A 144 -1.73 10.45 39.60
CA PHE A 144 -1.56 9.36 40.54
C PHE A 144 -0.12 9.30 41.06
N LEU A 145 0.01 8.69 42.23
CA LEU A 145 1.27 8.45 42.92
C LEU A 145 1.33 6.98 43.34
N SER A 146 2.49 6.37 43.22
CA SER A 146 2.77 5.05 43.76
C SER A 146 3.96 5.15 44.72
N HIS A 147 3.88 4.46 45.85
CA HIS A 147 4.96 4.38 46.86
C HIS A 147 5.75 3.06 46.79
N ASP A 148 5.38 2.17 45.88
CA ASP A 148 5.84 0.78 45.80
C ASP A 148 6.19 0.36 44.36
N ALA A 149 6.80 1.29 43.62
CA ALA A 149 7.27 1.06 42.24
C ALA A 149 6.16 0.64 41.26
N GLY A 150 4.96 1.21 41.42
CA GLY A 150 3.82 1.04 40.52
C GLY A 150 2.94 -0.18 40.84
N ALA A 151 3.14 -0.84 41.98
CA ALA A 151 2.31 -1.97 42.39
C ALA A 151 0.92 -1.51 42.90
N THR A 152 0.88 -0.40 43.63
CA THR A 152 -0.35 0.28 44.04
C THR A 152 -0.30 1.76 43.69
N TRP A 153 -1.48 2.35 43.46
CA TRP A 153 -1.64 3.73 43.02
C TRP A 153 -2.65 4.45 43.90
N GLU A 154 -2.27 5.63 44.39
CA GLU A 154 -3.15 6.57 45.06
C GLU A 154 -3.46 7.75 44.13
N LEU A 155 -4.71 8.22 44.19
CA LEU A 155 -5.13 9.42 43.47
C LEU A 155 -4.52 10.65 44.16
N LEU A 156 -3.97 11.57 43.38
CA LEU A 156 -3.59 12.91 43.83
C LEU A 156 -4.72 13.90 43.45
N PRO A 157 -5.69 14.16 44.34
CA PRO A 157 -6.79 15.05 44.03
C PRO A 157 -6.28 16.49 43.89
N GLY A 158 -6.79 17.21 42.89
CA GLY A 158 -6.44 18.62 42.70
C GLY A 158 -5.04 18.84 42.14
N ILE A 159 -4.45 17.85 41.46
CA ILE A 159 -3.15 17.97 40.81
C ILE A 159 -3.27 17.56 39.34
N ASP A 160 -2.74 18.40 38.45
CA ASP A 160 -2.52 18.07 37.04
C ASP A 160 -1.05 18.27 36.67
N PHE A 161 -0.40 17.21 36.19
CA PHE A 161 1.00 17.29 35.77
C PHE A 161 1.17 18.04 34.46
N MET A 162 2.34 18.66 34.26
CA MET A 162 2.71 19.32 33.01
C MET A 162 3.17 18.29 31.98
N PHE A 163 2.40 18.07 30.93
CA PHE A 163 2.69 17.07 29.89
C PHE A 163 2.13 17.45 28.51
N MET A 164 2.65 16.79 27.48
CA MET A 164 2.10 16.82 26.13
C MET A 164 2.20 15.42 25.52
N VAL A 165 1.28 15.10 24.61
CA VAL A 165 1.24 13.83 23.89
C VAL A 165 1.21 14.11 22.40
N TYR A 166 2.13 13.49 21.66
CA TYR A 166 2.21 13.64 20.21
C TYR A 166 1.99 12.31 19.50
N GLY A 167 1.21 12.38 18.42
CA GLY A 167 0.73 11.22 17.67
C GLY A 167 -0.07 11.59 16.43
N TRP A 168 -0.27 10.63 15.54
CA TRP A 168 -1.07 10.79 14.33
C TRP A 168 -2.08 9.64 14.19
N ALA A 169 -3.24 9.94 13.61
CA ALA A 169 -4.20 8.90 13.24
C ALA A 169 -3.60 8.01 12.13
N PRO A 170 -3.87 6.70 12.12
CA PRO A 170 -3.47 5.86 11.00
C PRO A 170 -4.07 6.43 9.70
N PRO A 171 -3.38 6.27 8.55
CA PRO A 171 -3.93 6.70 7.28
C PRO A 171 -5.30 6.03 7.08
N PRO A 172 -6.28 6.75 6.48
CA PRO A 172 -7.56 6.13 6.16
C PRO A 172 -7.31 4.88 5.32
N ALA A 173 -8.14 3.86 5.50
CA ALA A 173 -8.08 2.67 4.67
C ALA A 173 -8.08 3.08 3.20
N ALA A 174 -7.20 2.49 2.40
CA ALA A 174 -7.15 2.78 0.97
C ALA A 174 -8.56 2.59 0.39
N PRO A 175 -9.03 3.47 -0.50
CA PRO A 175 -10.29 3.25 -1.18
C PRO A 175 -10.25 1.87 -1.84
N PRO A 176 -11.38 1.14 -1.90
CA PRO A 176 -11.42 -0.13 -2.60
C PRO A 176 -10.90 0.08 -4.03
N ALA A 177 -10.11 -0.87 -4.54
CA ALA A 177 -9.64 -0.82 -5.91
C ALA A 177 -10.86 -0.58 -6.84
N PRO A 178 -10.74 0.28 -7.87
CA PRO A 178 -11.85 0.56 -8.76
C PRO A 178 -12.40 -0.76 -9.34
N ALA A 179 -13.72 -0.91 -9.35
CA ALA A 179 -14.39 -2.14 -9.81
C ALA A 179 -14.11 -2.47 -11.29
N ILE A 180 -13.64 -1.48 -12.06
CA ILE A 180 -13.24 -1.64 -13.45
C ILE A 180 -11.71 -1.78 -13.48
N SER A 181 -11.25 -3.03 -13.40
CA SER A 181 -9.87 -3.38 -13.73
C SER A 181 -9.66 -3.34 -15.25
N ASN A 182 -8.41 -3.16 -15.67
CA ASN A 182 -8.03 -3.47 -17.04
C ASN A 182 -8.31 -4.97 -17.32
N TRP A 183 -8.43 -5.32 -18.60
CA TRP A 183 -8.44 -6.73 -19.04
C TRP A 183 -7.07 -7.09 -19.63
N ALA A 184 -6.72 -8.37 -19.56
CA ALA A 184 -5.53 -8.96 -20.16
C ALA A 184 -5.89 -10.28 -20.86
N ILE A 185 -5.22 -10.57 -21.98
CA ILE A 185 -5.35 -11.87 -22.63
C ILE A 185 -4.46 -12.87 -21.91
N MET A 186 -5.08 -13.93 -21.43
CA MET A 186 -4.43 -15.03 -20.73
C MET A 186 -4.04 -16.17 -21.68
N LYS A 187 -4.84 -16.38 -22.73
CA LYS A 187 -4.65 -17.49 -23.67
C LYS A 187 -5.13 -17.10 -25.07
N ILE A 188 -4.41 -17.56 -26.10
CA ILE A 188 -4.82 -17.46 -27.49
C ILE A 188 -4.68 -18.83 -28.14
N GLU A 189 -5.77 -19.30 -28.72
CA GLU A 189 -5.83 -20.53 -29.51
C GLU A 189 -6.13 -20.19 -30.95
N GLN A 190 -5.50 -20.92 -31.88
CA GLN A 190 -5.65 -20.70 -33.31
C GLN A 190 -5.94 -22.03 -33.98
N TYR A 191 -7.00 -22.06 -34.77
CA TYR A 191 -7.42 -23.23 -35.54
C TYR A 191 -7.40 -22.83 -37.02
N GLN A 192 -6.58 -23.49 -37.81
CA GLN A 192 -6.51 -23.24 -39.23
C GLN A 192 -7.79 -23.73 -39.91
N LEU A 193 -8.34 -22.91 -40.81
CA LEU A 193 -9.50 -23.21 -41.65
C LEU A 193 -9.03 -23.34 -43.11
N MET A 194 -9.95 -23.74 -43.98
CA MET A 194 -9.63 -23.88 -45.41
C MET A 194 -9.21 -22.56 -46.07
N ASP A 195 -9.80 -21.47 -45.63
CA ASP A 195 -9.65 -20.12 -46.18
C ASP A 195 -9.17 -19.10 -45.14
N GLY A 196 -8.56 -19.56 -44.03
CA GLY A 196 -7.96 -18.67 -43.04
C GLY A 196 -7.86 -19.27 -41.64
N TYR A 197 -8.32 -18.55 -40.61
CA TYR A 197 -8.19 -18.96 -39.20
C TYR A 197 -9.44 -18.68 -38.37
N LYS A 198 -9.70 -19.56 -37.40
CA LYS A 198 -10.48 -19.28 -36.19
C LYS A 198 -9.51 -18.94 -35.07
N ILE A 199 -9.68 -17.77 -34.46
CA ILE A 199 -8.86 -17.32 -33.33
C ILE A 199 -9.77 -17.25 -32.11
N VAL A 200 -9.34 -17.85 -31.00
CA VAL A 200 -10.06 -17.81 -29.71
C VAL A 200 -9.14 -17.17 -28.69
N ALA A 201 -9.56 -16.06 -28.09
CA ALA A 201 -8.84 -15.38 -27.02
C ALA A 201 -9.59 -15.56 -25.69
N THR A 202 -8.85 -15.77 -24.59
CA THR A 202 -9.41 -15.84 -23.23
C THR A 202 -8.85 -14.70 -22.38
N THR A 203 -9.70 -14.00 -21.65
CA THR A 203 -9.34 -12.84 -20.82
C THR A 203 -9.49 -13.13 -19.32
N ASP A 204 -8.85 -12.30 -18.49
CA ASP A 204 -8.94 -12.36 -17.02
C ASP A 204 -10.19 -11.66 -16.46
N SER A 205 -10.89 -10.88 -17.28
CA SER A 205 -12.02 -10.03 -16.91
C SER A 205 -13.06 -10.02 -18.01
N LEU A 206 -14.35 -10.01 -17.65
CA LEU A 206 -15.45 -9.84 -18.62
C LEU A 206 -15.25 -8.53 -19.39
N CYS A 207 -15.11 -8.64 -20.70
CA CYS A 207 -14.96 -7.52 -21.62
C CYS A 207 -15.51 -7.85 -23.01
N HIS A 208 -15.66 -6.84 -23.85
CA HIS A 208 -15.96 -7.02 -25.26
C HIS A 208 -14.71 -6.68 -26.07
N LEU A 209 -14.26 -7.60 -26.92
CA LEU A 209 -13.03 -7.48 -27.70
C LEU A 209 -13.30 -7.28 -29.20
N TRP A 210 -12.44 -6.46 -29.80
CA TRP A 210 -12.27 -6.36 -31.24
C TRP A 210 -10.85 -6.78 -31.63
N LEU A 211 -10.75 -7.56 -32.70
CA LEU A 211 -9.49 -7.91 -33.34
C LEU A 211 -9.21 -6.92 -34.47
N ARG A 212 -8.30 -5.99 -34.22
CA ARG A 212 -7.79 -5.07 -35.25
C ARG A 212 -6.64 -5.72 -35.99
N TRP A 213 -6.66 -5.69 -37.31
CA TRP A 213 -5.62 -6.30 -38.14
C TRP A 213 -5.24 -5.45 -39.34
N THR A 214 -4.04 -5.68 -39.85
CA THR A 214 -3.49 -5.00 -41.03
C THR A 214 -2.57 -5.94 -41.81
N ASN A 215 -2.39 -5.66 -43.10
CA ASN A 215 -1.41 -6.31 -43.98
C ASN A 215 -0.12 -5.49 -44.13
N VAL A 216 0.01 -4.37 -43.41
CA VAL A 216 1.23 -3.56 -43.35
C VAL A 216 1.87 -3.75 -41.99
N LYS A 217 3.17 -4.10 -41.98
CA LYS A 217 3.91 -4.27 -40.73
C LYS A 217 3.80 -3.01 -39.84
N PRO A 218 3.30 -3.13 -38.59
CA PRO A 218 3.16 -1.99 -37.69
C PRO A 218 4.49 -1.30 -37.43
N GLN A 219 4.46 0.04 -37.34
CA GLN A 219 5.64 0.82 -36.99
C GLN A 219 5.83 0.85 -35.48
N ILE A 220 7.09 0.79 -35.05
CA ILE A 220 7.49 0.85 -33.64
C ILE A 220 8.01 2.26 -33.36
N HIS A 221 7.28 3.01 -32.54
CA HIS A 221 7.70 4.32 -32.07
C HIS A 221 8.27 4.19 -30.66
N LYS A 222 9.49 4.70 -30.47
CA LYS A 222 10.08 4.88 -29.14
C LYS A 222 9.73 6.28 -28.67
N GLU A 223 8.78 6.39 -27.76
CA GLU A 223 8.45 7.69 -27.16
C GLU A 223 9.31 7.92 -25.93
N ALA A 224 9.91 9.10 -25.82
CA ALA A 224 10.62 9.48 -24.61
C ALA A 224 9.58 9.90 -23.56
N VAL A 225 9.51 9.19 -22.45
CA VAL A 225 8.62 9.53 -21.34
C VAL A 225 9.44 10.11 -20.20
N LEU A 226 9.07 11.30 -19.75
CA LEU A 226 9.69 11.94 -18.59
C LEU A 226 9.07 11.37 -17.31
N ARG A 227 9.84 10.58 -16.55
CA ARG A 227 9.42 10.09 -15.22
C ARG A 227 10.38 10.60 -14.16
N ARG A 228 9.86 11.37 -13.21
CA ARG A 228 10.63 11.97 -12.10
C ARG A 228 11.86 12.77 -12.57
N GLY A 229 11.72 13.52 -13.67
CA GLY A 229 12.79 14.35 -14.22
C GLY A 229 13.83 13.60 -15.06
N ILE A 230 13.70 12.28 -15.24
CA ILE A 230 14.59 11.49 -16.11
C ILE A 230 13.81 11.13 -17.39
N MET A 231 14.39 11.44 -18.56
CA MET A 231 13.85 10.96 -19.84
C MET A 231 14.19 9.48 -20.01
N MET A 232 13.16 8.63 -20.08
CA MET A 232 13.29 7.21 -20.34
C MET A 232 12.73 6.90 -21.73
N HIS A 233 13.53 6.30 -22.61
CA HIS A 233 13.05 5.73 -23.89
C HIS A 233 12.36 4.38 -23.68
N ALA A 234 11.43 4.32 -22.73
CA ALA A 234 10.94 3.04 -22.21
C ALA A 234 9.63 2.56 -22.85
N ASP A 235 8.77 3.47 -23.31
CA ASP A 235 7.44 3.07 -23.77
C ASP A 235 7.45 2.86 -25.29
N LEU A 236 7.48 1.58 -25.69
CA LEU A 236 7.30 1.16 -27.08
C LEU A 236 5.82 1.30 -27.44
N ARG A 237 5.51 2.19 -28.40
CA ARG A 237 4.18 2.30 -28.99
C ARG A 237 4.18 1.66 -30.37
N PHE A 238 3.18 0.83 -30.63
CA PHE A 238 2.95 0.24 -31.95
C PHE A 238 1.84 1.03 -32.66
N CYS A 239 2.12 1.55 -33.86
CA CYS A 239 1.13 2.29 -34.64
C CYS A 239 0.62 1.43 -35.82
N PHE A 240 -0.69 1.23 -35.87
CA PHE A 240 -1.39 0.68 -37.02
C PHE A 240 -1.85 1.85 -37.89
N VAL A 241 -1.12 2.13 -38.96
CA VAL A 241 -1.42 3.27 -39.87
C VAL A 241 -2.77 3.10 -40.56
N ALA A 242 -3.11 1.87 -40.94
CA ALA A 242 -4.42 1.49 -41.43
C ALA A 242 -4.75 0.10 -40.88
N TYR A 243 -5.97 -0.10 -40.40
CA TYR A 243 -6.43 -1.37 -39.87
C TYR A 243 -7.88 -1.63 -40.25
N HIS A 244 -8.20 -2.92 -40.30
CA HIS A 244 -9.55 -3.44 -40.34
C HIS A 244 -9.91 -3.95 -38.96
N GLU A 245 -11.19 -3.91 -38.61
CA GLU A 245 -11.70 -4.36 -37.32
C GLU A 245 -12.55 -5.62 -37.49
N ASN A 246 -12.42 -6.57 -36.57
CA ASN A 246 -13.31 -7.72 -36.41
C ASN A 246 -13.92 -7.62 -35.03
N GLU A 247 -15.22 -7.56 -34.93
CA GLU A 247 -15.90 -7.78 -33.66
C GLU A 247 -15.82 -9.26 -33.27
N GLN A 248 -15.84 -9.55 -31.97
CA GLN A 248 -16.03 -10.91 -31.47
C GLN A 248 -17.41 -11.43 -31.91
N ILE A 249 -17.60 -12.75 -31.88
CA ILE A 249 -18.87 -13.37 -32.25
C ILE A 249 -19.86 -13.37 -31.08
N GLU A 250 -19.34 -13.50 -29.87
CA GLU A 250 -20.15 -13.58 -28.66
C GLU A 250 -20.82 -12.22 -28.39
N PRO A 251 -22.11 -12.21 -28.02
CA PRO A 251 -22.76 -10.98 -27.59
C PRO A 251 -22.19 -10.51 -26.24
N GLU A 252 -22.18 -9.18 -26.05
CA GLU A 252 -21.82 -8.53 -24.77
C GLU A 252 -20.38 -8.79 -24.29
N ASP A 253 -20.14 -8.57 -22.99
CA ASP A 253 -18.85 -8.79 -22.34
C ASP A 253 -18.70 -10.28 -21.97
N THR A 254 -17.66 -10.95 -22.45
CA THR A 254 -17.38 -12.38 -22.18
C THR A 254 -15.95 -12.59 -21.69
N LEU A 255 -15.63 -13.83 -21.26
CA LEU A 255 -14.24 -14.24 -20.94
C LEU A 255 -13.55 -14.96 -22.12
N VAL A 256 -14.32 -15.39 -23.11
CA VAL A 256 -13.85 -16.15 -24.25
C VAL A 256 -14.42 -15.50 -25.50
N HIS A 257 -13.53 -15.14 -26.42
CA HIS A 257 -13.82 -14.32 -27.59
C HIS A 257 -13.39 -15.07 -28.84
N THR A 258 -14.33 -15.32 -29.74
CA THR A 258 -14.09 -16.03 -31.00
C THR A 258 -14.09 -15.06 -32.16
N PHE A 259 -13.12 -15.23 -33.06
CA PHE A 259 -12.98 -14.45 -34.29
C PHE A 259 -12.77 -15.38 -35.47
N TYR A 260 -13.57 -15.22 -36.52
CA TYR A 260 -13.32 -15.85 -37.82
C TYR A 260 -12.61 -14.87 -38.75
N LYS A 261 -11.47 -15.29 -39.30
CA LYS A 261 -10.75 -14.60 -40.37
C LYS A 261 -10.74 -15.49 -41.62
N ARG A 262 -11.84 -15.38 -42.37
CA ARG A 262 -12.05 -16.02 -43.67
C ARG A 262 -11.42 -15.21 -44.80
N ASN A 263 -11.38 -15.81 -45.99
CA ASN A 263 -10.80 -15.21 -47.20
C ASN A 263 -9.39 -14.63 -46.96
N TRP A 264 -8.55 -15.36 -46.24
CA TRP A 264 -7.15 -15.03 -46.05
C TRP A 264 -6.38 -15.60 -47.25
N PRO A 265 -5.82 -14.77 -48.15
CA PRO A 265 -5.06 -15.25 -49.29
C PRO A 265 -3.85 -16.08 -48.85
N VAL A 266 -3.59 -17.15 -49.61
CA VAL A 266 -2.40 -17.98 -49.40
C VAL A 266 -1.15 -17.11 -49.52
N CYS A 267 -0.22 -17.32 -48.60
CA CYS A 267 1.01 -16.56 -48.42
C CYS A 267 0.83 -15.08 -48.01
N GLU A 268 -0.33 -14.67 -47.49
CA GLU A 268 -0.49 -13.33 -46.89
C GLU A 268 -0.14 -13.35 -45.39
N THR A 269 0.66 -12.37 -44.95
CA THR A 269 0.93 -12.11 -43.52
C THR A 269 0.04 -10.97 -43.03
N ARG A 270 -0.58 -11.17 -41.85
CA ARG A 270 -1.32 -10.12 -41.14
C ARG A 270 -0.76 -9.92 -39.75
N TRP A 271 -0.79 -8.67 -39.31
CA TRP A 271 -0.50 -8.26 -37.95
C TRP A 271 -1.79 -7.88 -37.25
N PHE A 272 -1.97 -8.29 -36.00
CA PHE A 272 -3.19 -7.98 -35.27
C PHE A 272 -2.95 -7.70 -33.79
N VAL A 273 -3.90 -6.97 -33.23
CA VAL A 273 -3.97 -6.59 -31.82
C VAL A 273 -5.42 -6.70 -31.38
N PHE A 274 -5.63 -7.11 -30.14
CA PHE A 274 -6.94 -7.04 -29.51
C PHE A 274 -7.07 -5.71 -28.77
N VAL A 275 -8.19 -5.05 -28.98
CA VAL A 275 -8.64 -3.89 -28.20
C VAL A 275 -9.97 -4.25 -27.57
N GLY A 276 -10.34 -3.60 -26.47
CA GLY A 276 -11.52 -4.03 -25.74
C GLY A 276 -12.18 -2.93 -24.93
N SER A 277 -13.44 -3.15 -24.62
CA SER A 277 -14.26 -2.30 -23.77
C SER A 277 -14.81 -3.11 -22.61
N ARG A 278 -15.19 -2.43 -21.53
CA ARG A 278 -15.92 -3.02 -20.40
C ARG A 278 -17.06 -2.10 -20.05
N ALA A 279 -18.26 -2.65 -19.87
CA ALA A 279 -19.45 -1.86 -19.57
C ALA A 279 -19.62 -0.67 -20.52
N ALA A 280 -19.47 -0.91 -21.83
CA ALA A 280 -19.54 0.08 -22.91
C ALA A 280 -18.49 1.22 -22.85
N LYS A 281 -17.45 1.11 -22.01
CA LYS A 281 -16.33 2.06 -21.97
C LYS A 281 -15.08 1.44 -22.57
N THR A 282 -14.58 2.04 -23.65
CA THR A 282 -13.31 1.68 -24.27
C THR A 282 -12.19 1.74 -23.23
N GLN A 283 -11.44 0.64 -23.11
CA GLN A 283 -10.30 0.57 -22.21
C GLN A 283 -9.01 0.94 -22.96
N PRO A 284 -8.03 1.57 -22.28
CA PRO A 284 -6.72 1.84 -22.87
C PRO A 284 -5.88 0.56 -23.07
N SER A 285 -6.28 -0.56 -22.46
CA SER A 285 -5.64 -1.85 -22.63
C SER A 285 -5.71 -2.34 -24.08
N SER A 286 -4.56 -2.82 -24.57
CA SER A 286 -4.44 -3.58 -25.80
C SER A 286 -3.57 -4.80 -25.56
N SER A 287 -3.75 -5.84 -26.37
CA SER A 287 -2.83 -6.98 -26.36
C SER A 287 -1.47 -6.61 -26.95
N ALA A 288 -0.50 -7.52 -26.84
CA ALA A 288 0.68 -7.47 -27.69
C ALA A 288 0.29 -7.52 -29.18
N VAL A 289 1.15 -6.97 -30.05
CA VAL A 289 1.04 -7.16 -31.50
C VAL A 289 1.45 -8.59 -31.83
N MET A 290 0.59 -9.28 -32.56
CA MET A 290 0.83 -10.63 -33.06
C MET A 290 0.99 -10.61 -34.56
N GLU A 291 1.81 -11.52 -35.08
CA GLU A 291 2.01 -11.74 -36.51
C GLU A 291 1.57 -13.15 -36.86
N LYS A 292 0.85 -13.30 -37.98
CA LYS A 292 0.50 -14.61 -38.51
C LYS A 292 0.57 -14.61 -40.03
N HIS A 293 1.20 -15.64 -40.56
CA HIS A 293 1.23 -15.96 -41.99
C HIS A 293 0.25 -17.09 -42.29
N PHE A 294 -0.54 -16.95 -43.35
CA PHE A 294 -1.41 -18.02 -43.82
C PHE A 294 -0.74 -18.80 -44.95
N ALA A 295 -0.21 -19.98 -44.64
CA ALA A 295 0.50 -20.82 -45.62
C ALA A 295 -0.44 -21.57 -46.59
N GLY A 296 -1.76 -21.38 -46.48
CA GLY A 296 -2.76 -22.28 -47.07
C GLY A 296 -2.87 -23.59 -46.28
N ILE A 297 -3.92 -24.38 -46.55
CA ILE A 297 -3.95 -25.77 -46.07
C ILE A 297 -2.74 -26.45 -46.70
N GLY A 298 -1.88 -27.07 -45.88
CA GLY A 298 -0.66 -27.70 -46.36
C GLY A 298 -0.96 -28.61 -47.54
N TRP A 299 -0.49 -28.24 -48.73
CA TRP A 299 -0.35 -29.17 -49.82
C TRP A 299 0.77 -30.12 -49.41
N THR A 300 0.45 -31.36 -49.07
CA THR A 300 1.46 -32.41 -49.06
C THR A 300 1.87 -32.60 -50.51
N MET A 301 3.09 -32.18 -50.84
CA MET A 301 3.70 -32.46 -52.13
C MET A 301 3.86 -33.98 -52.25
N LEU A 302 2.95 -34.62 -52.97
CA LEU A 302 2.99 -36.04 -53.28
C LEU A 302 3.90 -36.22 -54.50
N PHE A 303 5.22 -36.06 -54.32
CA PHE A 303 6.14 -36.69 -55.26
C PHE A 303 6.12 -38.20 -54.97
N GLU A 304 5.32 -38.94 -55.72
CA GLU A 304 5.46 -40.39 -55.81
C GLU A 304 6.38 -40.70 -57.00
N GLU A 305 7.55 -41.27 -56.70
CA GLU A 305 8.44 -41.81 -57.73
C GLU A 305 7.74 -42.94 -58.50
N PRO A 306 7.90 -43.04 -59.84
CA PRO A 306 7.04 -43.86 -60.69
C PRO A 306 7.19 -45.39 -60.58
N TRP A 307 8.09 -45.92 -59.74
CA TRP A 307 8.43 -47.35 -59.76
C TRP A 307 7.85 -48.22 -58.63
N THR A 308 7.12 -47.66 -57.67
CA THR A 308 6.52 -48.51 -56.61
C THR A 308 5.03 -48.28 -56.46
N ARG A 309 4.28 -49.24 -57.05
CA ARG A 309 2.93 -49.71 -56.67
C ARG A 309 1.79 -49.30 -57.62
N THR A 310 1.04 -50.30 -58.09
CA THR A 310 -0.25 -50.13 -58.75
C THR A 310 -1.26 -49.61 -57.72
N ILE A 311 -1.60 -48.32 -57.78
CA ILE A 311 -2.65 -47.74 -56.95
C ILE A 311 -3.93 -47.67 -57.80
N VAL A 312 -4.97 -48.37 -57.34
CA VAL A 312 -6.34 -48.10 -57.77
C VAL A 312 -6.72 -46.76 -57.15
N GLY A 313 -6.83 -45.71 -57.97
CA GLY A 313 -7.22 -44.39 -57.49
C GLY A 313 -8.60 -44.39 -56.83
N PRO A 314 -8.89 -43.49 -55.88
CA PRO A 314 -10.23 -43.34 -55.32
C PRO A 314 -11.25 -43.00 -56.44
N PRO A 315 -12.49 -43.53 -56.38
CA PRO A 315 -13.49 -43.27 -57.42
C PRO A 315 -13.80 -41.78 -57.53
N GLY A 316 -13.65 -41.20 -58.72
CA GLY A 316 -14.07 -39.82 -59.02
C GLY A 316 -12.97 -38.82 -59.40
N TYR A 317 -11.75 -39.27 -59.70
CA TYR A 317 -10.69 -38.39 -60.22
C TYR A 317 -10.26 -38.81 -61.63
N ASP A 318 -10.38 -37.89 -62.58
CA ASP A 318 -9.91 -38.05 -63.95
C ASP A 318 -8.41 -37.67 -64.07
N LYS A 319 -7.64 -38.52 -64.76
CA LYS A 319 -6.22 -38.30 -65.03
C LYS A 319 -6.06 -37.07 -65.94
N LEU A 320 -5.47 -36.00 -65.41
CA LEU A 320 -5.42 -34.68 -66.09
C LEU A 320 -4.23 -34.50 -67.04
N VAL A 321 -3.12 -35.21 -66.83
CA VAL A 321 -1.95 -35.12 -67.72
C VAL A 321 -1.25 -36.48 -67.76
N GLU A 322 -0.88 -36.91 -68.96
CA GLU A 322 0.04 -38.02 -69.21
C GLU A 322 1.25 -37.45 -69.95
N GLU A 323 2.43 -37.52 -69.34
CA GLU A 323 3.63 -36.96 -69.95
C GLU A 323 4.20 -37.91 -71.02
N PRO A 324 4.50 -37.43 -72.24
CA PRO A 324 4.78 -38.28 -73.41
C PRO A 324 6.20 -38.85 -73.49
N TRP A 325 7.06 -38.68 -72.48
CA TRP A 325 8.47 -39.08 -72.55
C TRP A 325 8.81 -40.42 -71.88
N ALA A 326 7.81 -41.25 -71.56
CA ALA A 326 8.00 -42.60 -71.02
C ALA A 326 7.65 -43.71 -72.04
N SER A 327 8.24 -43.65 -73.24
CA SER A 327 8.27 -44.76 -74.21
C SER A 327 9.70 -45.17 -74.53
#